data_AF-A0A8X7BJJ6-F1
#
_entry.id   AF-A0A8X7BJJ6-F1
#
_cell.length_a   1.000
_cell.length_b   1.000
_cell.length_c   1.000
_cell.angle_alpha   90.00
_cell.angle_beta   90.00
_cell.angle_gamma   90.00
#
_symmetry.space_group_name_H-M   'P 1'
#
loop_
_entity.id
_entity.type
_entity.pdbx_description
1 polymer ?
#
loop_
_entity_poly.entity_id
_entity_poly.type
_entity_poly.pdbx_seq_one_letter_code
_entity_poly.pdbx_strand_id
1 'polypeptide(L)'
;MSNFMPSDHDLWTALIFCYHLQKYAAESHQMLVEAYSGNTLSRAQCYRWFEKFQNGDFDVRIEERGRPAKKFEDAKLQALLDKDNGQMQEHLA
;
A
#
# COMPACT_ATOMS: atom_id res chain seq x y z
N MET A 1 25.77 0.62 13.99
CA MET A 1 24.57 -0.01 13.39
C MET A 1 24.35 0.62 12.04
N SER A 2 23.93 -0.15 11.04
CA SER A 2 23.63 0.37 9.70
C SER A 2 22.46 1.37 9.78
N ASN A 3 22.53 2.48 9.04
CA ASN A 3 21.43 3.45 8.91
C ASN A 3 20.40 3.03 7.85
N PHE A 4 20.41 1.76 7.46
CA PHE A 4 19.47 1.23 6.49
C PHE A 4 18.05 1.28 7.05
N MET A 5 17.20 2.13 6.48
CA MET A 5 15.77 2.15 6.74
C MET A 5 15.08 1.30 5.67
N PRO A 6 14.46 0.16 6.05
CA PRO A 6 13.77 -0.68 5.08
C PRO A 6 12.54 0.04 4.53
N SER A 7 12.30 -0.12 3.24
CA SER A 7 11.02 0.21 2.64
C SER A 7 9.97 -0.86 2.99
N ASP A 8 8.69 -0.58 2.73
CA ASP A 8 7.63 -1.57 2.90
C ASP A 8 7.90 -2.85 2.09
N HIS A 9 8.42 -2.70 0.87
CA HIS A 9 8.77 -3.83 0.00
C HIS A 9 9.88 -4.70 0.62
N ASP A 10 10.88 -4.08 1.25
CA ASP A 10 11.96 -4.80 1.94
C ASP A 10 11.41 -5.59 3.14
N LEU A 11 10.47 -5.00 3.89
CA LEU A 11 9.82 -5.65 5.01
C LEU A 11 8.97 -6.86 4.55
N TRP A 12 8.22 -6.74 3.45
CA TRP A 12 7.45 -7.87 2.89
C TRP A 12 8.36 -8.98 2.37
N THR A 13 9.43 -8.62 1.67
CA THR A 13 10.44 -9.58 1.18
C THR A 13 11.09 -10.33 2.34
N ALA A 14 11.44 -9.63 3.41
CA ALA A 14 11.99 -10.24 4.61
C ALA A 14 10.98 -11.16 5.33
N LEU A 15 9.69 -10.82 5.34
CA LEU A 15 8.65 -11.73 5.87
C LEU A 15 8.50 -13.01 5.05
N ILE A 16 8.57 -12.93 3.72
CA ILE A 16 8.57 -14.12 2.85
C ILE A 16 9.77 -15.01 3.16
N PHE A 17 10.95 -14.41 3.33
CA PHE A 17 12.14 -15.13 3.75
C PHE A 17 11.92 -15.86 5.09
N CYS A 18 11.39 -15.17 6.11
CA CYS A 18 11.07 -15.80 7.40
C CYS A 18 10.04 -16.93 7.27
N TYR A 19 9.03 -16.77 6.42
CA TYR A 19 8.03 -17.81 6.15
C TYR A 19 8.66 -19.07 5.55
N HIS A 20 9.56 -18.92 4.57
CA HIS A 20 10.29 -20.06 3.99
C HIS A 20 11.24 -20.73 4.98
N LEU A 21 11.74 -19.99 5.97
CA LEU A 21 12.48 -20.54 7.11
C LEU A 21 11.58 -21.25 8.15
N GLN A 22 10.29 -21.44 7.87
CA GLN A 22 9.31 -22.06 8.76
C GLN A 22 9.18 -21.33 10.11
N LYS A 23 9.43 -20.02 10.12
CA LYS A 23 9.25 -19.18 11.31
C LYS A 23 7.79 -18.86 11.52
N TYR A 24 7.40 -18.65 12.79
CA TYR A 24 6.05 -18.15 13.09
C TYR A 24 5.97 -16.63 12.86
N ALA A 25 4.77 -16.11 12.63
CA ALA A 25 4.55 -14.67 12.43
C ALA A 25 5.08 -13.82 13.60
N ALA A 26 4.91 -14.29 14.84
CA ALA A 26 5.41 -13.61 16.03
C ALA A 26 6.95 -13.55 16.08
N GLU A 27 7.61 -14.67 15.76
CA GLU A 27 9.07 -14.76 15.72
C GLU A 27 9.63 -13.88 14.60
N SER A 28 9.02 -13.93 13.42
CA SER A 28 9.39 -13.11 12.27
C SER A 28 9.26 -11.61 12.58
N HIS A 29 8.19 -11.21 13.25
CA HIS A 29 8.03 -9.82 13.70
C HIS A 29 9.15 -9.41 14.67
N GLN A 30 9.50 -10.26 15.64
CA GLN A 30 10.59 -9.96 16.58
C GLN A 30 11.94 -9.82 15.87
N MET A 31 12.24 -10.71 14.92
CA MET A 31 13.46 -10.64 14.10
C MET A 31 13.54 -9.33 13.32
N LEU A 32 12.43 -8.87 12.73
CA LEU A 32 12.40 -7.61 12.00
C LEU A 32 12.60 -6.40 12.92
N VAL A 33 11.95 -6.38 14.08
CA VAL A 33 12.10 -5.30 15.08
C VAL A 33 13.55 -5.19 15.54
N GLU A 34 14.19 -6.32 15.80
CA GLU A 34 15.60 -6.38 16.19
C GLU A 34 16.54 -5.91 15.07
N ALA A 35 16.27 -6.30 13.82
CA ALA A 35 17.11 -5.94 12.67
C ALA A 35 16.99 -4.45 12.28
N TYR A 36 15.77 -3.89 12.30
CA TYR A 36 15.48 -2.59 11.70
C TYR A 36 15.06 -1.50 12.70
N SER A 37 15.07 -1.81 14.01
CA SER A 37 14.92 -0.83 15.09
C SER A 37 13.62 0.00 14.99
N GLY A 38 12.48 -0.66 15.27
CA GLY A 38 11.19 -0.01 15.53
C GLY A 38 10.42 0.54 14.32
N ASN A 39 11.10 0.81 13.20
CA ASN A 39 10.47 1.26 11.95
C ASN A 39 9.96 0.07 11.12
N THR A 40 9.24 -0.83 11.79
CA THR A 40 8.81 -2.11 11.22
C THR A 40 7.29 -2.24 11.16
N LEU A 41 6.86 -3.30 10.50
CA LEU A 41 5.46 -3.69 10.44
C LEU A 41 4.88 -3.93 11.83
N SER A 42 3.64 -3.51 12.02
CA SER A 42 2.89 -3.91 13.21
C SER A 42 2.72 -5.43 13.26
N ARG A 43 2.58 -5.96 14.47
CA ARG A 43 2.27 -7.37 14.70
C ARG A 43 1.07 -7.82 13.85
N ALA A 44 -0.01 -7.04 13.81
CA ALA A 44 -1.21 -7.36 13.04
C ALA A 44 -0.96 -7.43 11.51
N GLN A 45 -0.08 -6.57 10.96
CA GLN A 45 0.32 -6.67 9.55
C GLN A 45 1.07 -7.97 9.29
N CYS A 46 2.00 -8.36 10.17
CA CYS A 46 2.73 -9.62 10.04
C CYS A 46 1.80 -10.83 9.94
N TYR A 47 0.80 -10.94 10.84
CA TYR A 47 -0.16 -12.05 10.79
C TYR A 47 -0.99 -12.08 9.50
N ARG A 48 -1.48 -10.92 9.03
CA ARG A 48 -2.24 -10.85 7.77
C ARG A 48 -1.42 -11.34 6.57
N TRP A 49 -0.15 -10.99 6.52
CA TRP A 49 0.72 -11.46 5.43
C TRP A 49 1.01 -12.95 5.53
N PHE A 50 1.21 -13.47 6.74
CA PHE A 50 1.35 -14.90 6.95
C PHE A 50 0.12 -15.70 6.49
N GLU A 51 -1.09 -15.18 6.69
CA GLU A 51 -2.31 -15.76 6.15
C GLU A 51 -2.33 -15.74 4.61
N LYS A 52 -1.86 -14.65 3.97
CA LYS A 52 -1.70 -14.60 2.50
C LYS A 52 -0.70 -15.66 2.00
N PHE A 53 0.44 -15.82 2.68
CA PHE A 53 1.46 -16.81 2.31
C PHE A 53 0.95 -18.24 2.43
N GLN A 54 0.13 -18.53 3.45
CA GLN A 54 -0.55 -19.83 3.57
C GLN A 54 -1.50 -20.14 2.42
N ASN A 55 -2.10 -19.10 1.82
CA ASN A 55 -2.91 -19.22 0.62
C ASN A 55 -2.09 -19.23 -0.69
N GLY A 56 -0.76 -19.20 -0.60
CA GLY A 56 0.15 -19.19 -1.74
C GLY A 56 0.28 -17.82 -2.43
N ASP A 57 -0.23 -16.75 -1.83
CA ASP A 57 -0.09 -15.39 -2.35
C ASP A 57 1.16 -14.72 -1.75
N PHE A 58 2.20 -14.62 -2.59
CA PHE A 58 3.48 -13.99 -2.28
C PHE A 58 3.67 -12.65 -3.01
N ASP A 59 2.61 -12.07 -3.57
CA ASP A 59 2.74 -10.79 -4.25
C ASP A 59 2.94 -9.68 -3.22
N VAL A 60 4.18 -9.16 -3.16
CA VAL A 60 4.61 -8.05 -2.31
C VAL A 60 4.24 -6.69 -2.90
N ARG A 61 3.73 -6.66 -4.14
CA ARG A 61 3.16 -5.44 -4.70
C ARG A 61 1.92 -5.13 -3.87
N ILE A 62 2.01 -4.06 -3.10
CA ILE A 62 0.82 -3.41 -2.57
C ILE A 62 0.06 -2.97 -3.83
N GLU A 63 -0.92 -3.75 -4.27
CA GLU A 63 -1.90 -3.25 -5.23
C GLU A 63 -2.37 -1.92 -4.65
N GLU A 64 -2.12 -0.83 -5.38
CA GLU A 64 -2.60 0.49 -4.97
C GLU A 64 -4.07 0.32 -4.61
N ARG A 65 -4.37 0.36 -3.31
CA ARG A 65 -5.71 0.07 -2.80
C ARG A 65 -6.66 1.07 -3.45
N GLY A 66 -7.35 0.59 -4.49
CA GLY A 66 -8.49 1.22 -5.11
C GLY A 66 -8.33 2.70 -5.40
N ARG A 67 -7.48 3.08 -6.37
CA ARG A 67 -7.97 4.13 -7.27
C ARG A 67 -9.01 3.44 -8.16
N PRO A 68 -10.32 3.73 -8.05
CA PRO A 68 -11.22 3.32 -9.11
C PRO A 68 -10.62 3.89 -10.39
N ALA A 69 -10.43 3.07 -11.43
CA ALA A 69 -10.09 3.59 -12.75
C ALA A 69 -11.02 4.78 -13.00
N LYS A 70 -10.47 5.98 -13.24
CA LYS A 70 -11.26 7.20 -13.45
C LYS A 70 -12.31 6.88 -14.50
N LYS A 71 -13.57 6.68 -14.07
CA LYS A 71 -14.71 6.39 -14.96
C LYS A 71 -15.17 7.63 -15.73
N PHE A 72 -14.52 8.77 -15.49
CA PHE A 72 -14.74 10.00 -16.21
C PHE A 72 -13.44 10.41 -16.90
N GLU A 73 -13.52 10.65 -18.20
CA GLU A 73 -12.49 11.36 -18.93
C GLU A 73 -12.41 12.78 -18.38
N ASP A 74 -11.22 13.24 -17.99
CA ASP A 74 -11.01 14.58 -17.44
C ASP A 74 -11.52 15.67 -18.40
N ALA A 75 -11.53 15.40 -19.71
CA ALA A 75 -12.11 16.27 -20.73
C ALA A 75 -13.62 16.51 -20.55
N LYS A 76 -14.37 15.50 -20.09
CA LYS A 76 -15.82 15.62 -19.86
C LYS A 76 -16.12 16.43 -18.60
N LEU A 77 -15.24 16.37 -17.61
CA LEU A 77 -15.34 17.19 -16.40
C LEU A 77 -15.00 18.65 -16.69
N GLN A 78 -13.94 18.89 -17.48
CA GLN A 78 -13.57 20.24 -17.94
C GLN A 78 -14.71 20.90 -18.72
N ALA A 79 -15.34 20.17 -19.64
CA ALA A 79 -16.46 20.68 -20.43
C ALA A 79 -17.70 21.04 -19.57
N LEU A 80 -17.95 20.32 -18.47
CA LEU A 80 -19.03 20.65 -17.54
C LEU A 80 -18.72 21.93 -16.73
N LEU A 81 -17.48 22.07 -16.25
CA LEU A 81 -17.04 23.26 -15.51
C LEU A 81 -17.08 24.51 -16.39
N ASP A 82 -16.61 24.42 -17.64
CA ASP A 82 -16.61 25.54 -18.57
C ASP A 82 -18.05 25.96 -18.94
N LYS A 83 -18.97 24.98 -19.06
CA LYS A 83 -20.38 25.24 -19.36
C LYS A 83 -21.10 25.92 -18.19
N ASP A 84 -20.84 25.50 -16.96
CA ASP A 84 -21.45 26.07 -15.76
C ASP A 84 -20.95 27.51 -15.50
N ASN A 85 -19.66 27.75 -15.77
CA ASN A 85 -19.07 29.08 -15.67
C ASN A 85 -19.60 30.05 -16.74
N GLY A 86 -19.89 29.56 -17.95
CA GLY A 86 -20.53 30.34 -19.01
C GLY A 86 -21.98 30.72 -18.68
N GLN A 87 -22.73 29.83 -18.02
CA GLN A 87 -24.13 30.10 -17.63
C GLN A 87 -24.26 31.14 -16.50
N MET A 88 -23.31 31.20 -15.56
CA MET A 88 -23.30 32.27 -14.55
C MET A 88 -23.06 33.66 -15.14
N GLN A 89 -22.35 33.78 -16.26
CA GLN A 89 -22.09 35.08 -16.89
C GLN A 89 -23.30 35.66 -17.62
N GLU A 90 -24.20 34.83 -18.17
CA GLU A 90 -25.40 35.31 -18.88
C GLU A 90 -26.50 35.83 -17.94
N HIS A 91 -26.52 35.40 -16.67
CA HIS A 91 -27.50 35.87 -15.68
C HIS A 91 -27.10 37.15 -14.93
N LEU A 92 -25.88 37.66 -15.16
CA LEU A 92 -25.34 38.86 -14.53
C LEU A 92 -25.24 40.08 -15.48
N ALA A 93 -25.75 39.96 -16.71
CA ALA A 93 -25.77 41.04 -17.71
C ALA A 93 -27.15 41.73 -17.80
#